data_AF-A0A8J2LAP6-F1
#
_entry.id   AF-A0A8J2LAP6-F1
#
_cell.length_a   1.000
_cell.length_b   1.000
_cell.length_c   1.000
_cell.angle_alpha   90.00
_cell.angle_beta   90.00
_cell.angle_gamma   90.00
#
_symmetry.space_group_name_H-M   'P 1'
#
loop_
_entity.id
_entity.type
_entity.pdbx_description
1 polymer ?
#
loop_
_entity_poly.entity_id
_entity_poly.type
_entity_poly.pdbx_seq_one_letter_code
_entity_poly.pdbx_strand_id
1 'polypeptide(L)'
;MATGTVNNSLQGHQGVFMSTDGAVTWKHLLQGNYLFGFGDHGGLIVAVKFYKFGDATDSLLYSINEGDTWNKYKFFNEKVRVLGLMTESGENTTVFFVFGSIPKTQDGKTGHSW
;
A
#
# COMPACT_ATOMS: atom_id res chain seq x y z
N MET A 1 10.48 6.95 0.81
CA MET A 1 9.11 6.97 1.40
C MET A 1 9.15 6.33 2.78
N ALA A 2 8.32 6.81 3.70
CA ALA A 2 8.25 6.29 5.07
C ALA A 2 6.85 6.47 5.67
N THR A 3 6.50 5.63 6.66
CA THR A 3 5.33 5.83 7.51
C THR A 3 5.73 6.64 8.74
N GLY A 4 4.93 7.64 9.12
CA GLY A 4 5.24 8.52 10.25
C GLY A 4 4.03 9.30 10.76
N THR A 5 4.29 10.22 11.69
CA THR A 5 3.31 11.16 12.28
C THR A 5 3.90 12.57 12.30
N VAL A 6 3.06 13.61 12.19
CA VAL A 6 3.48 15.00 12.35
C VAL A 6 3.07 15.47 13.74
N ASN A 7 3.91 15.19 14.75
CA ASN A 7 3.68 15.51 16.16
C ASN A 7 5.01 15.55 16.94
N ASN A 8 4.97 15.95 18.21
CA ASN A 8 6.11 15.89 19.14
C ASN A 8 6.46 14.45 19.59
N SER A 9 5.70 13.45 19.16
CA SER A 9 5.95 12.03 19.42
C SER A 9 5.46 11.19 18.24
N LEU A 10 5.78 9.90 18.25
CA LEU A 10 5.32 8.94 17.24
C LEU A 10 3.86 8.48 17.44
N GLN A 11 3.13 9.10 18.37
CA GLN A 11 1.73 8.78 18.63
C GLN A 11 0.80 9.55 17.69
N GLY A 12 -0.38 8.96 17.44
CA GLY A 12 -1.49 9.60 16.72
C GLY A 12 -1.69 9.07 15.30
N HIS A 13 -2.15 9.96 14.42
CA HIS A 13 -2.60 9.61 13.06
C HIS A 13 -1.40 9.35 12.14
N GLN A 14 -1.15 8.07 11.87
CA GLN A 14 -0.09 7.65 10.95
C GLN A 14 -0.42 7.99 9.51
N GLY A 15 0.57 8.43 8.75
CA GLY A 15 0.49 8.66 7.31
C GLY A 15 1.76 8.22 6.60
N VAL A 16 1.68 8.16 5.27
CA VAL A 16 2.80 7.90 4.38
C VAL A 16 3.34 9.22 3.87
N PHE A 17 4.66 9.40 3.96
CA PHE A 17 5.37 10.59 3.54
C PHE A 17 6.47 10.24 2.54
N MET A 18 6.79 11.18 1.65
CA MET A 18 7.87 11.05 0.67
C MET A 18 8.71 12.31 0.62
N SER A 19 10.00 12.09 0.38
CA SER A 19 10.95 13.11 -0.01
C SER A 19 11.55 12.68 -1.35
N THR A 20 11.81 13.66 -2.21
CA THR A 20 12.46 13.49 -3.53
C THR A 20 13.77 14.27 -3.62
N ASP A 21 14.15 14.98 -2.55
CA ASP A 21 15.30 15.88 -2.48
C ASP A 21 16.35 15.43 -1.44
N GLY A 22 16.40 14.11 -1.15
CA GLY A 22 17.35 13.56 -0.20
C GLY A 22 16.98 13.82 1.27
N ALA A 23 15.68 13.77 1.59
CA ALA A 23 15.11 13.97 2.92
C ALA A 23 15.17 15.40 3.48
N VAL A 24 15.39 16.41 2.63
CA VAL A 24 15.38 17.82 3.03
C VAL A 24 13.94 18.30 3.24
N THR A 25 13.04 18.00 2.30
CA THR A 25 11.61 18.28 2.42
C THR A 25 10.78 17.01 2.32
N TRP A 26 9.61 17.01 2.97
CA TRP A 26 8.71 15.87 3.01
C TRP A 26 7.28 16.29 2.66
N LYS A 27 6.63 15.53 1.78
CA LYS A 27 5.20 15.65 1.46
C LYS A 27 4.40 14.53 2.10
N HIS A 28 3.24 14.85 2.67
CA HIS A 28 2.26 13.87 3.09
C HIS A 28 1.52 13.33 1.86
N LEU A 29 1.50 12.01 1.69
CA LEU A 29 0.94 11.35 0.52
C LEU A 29 -0.41 10.68 0.82
N LEU A 30 -0.46 9.84 1.86
CA LEU A 30 -1.63 9.01 2.17
C LEU A 30 -1.86 8.97 3.67
N GLN A 31 -3.10 9.17 4.10
CA GLN A 31 -3.48 8.99 5.50
C GLN A 31 -3.73 7.51 5.81
N GLY A 32 -3.07 7.00 6.85
CA GLY A 32 -3.22 5.64 7.35
C GLY A 32 -2.02 4.74 7.05
N ASN A 33 -2.19 3.44 7.30
CA ASN A 33 -1.15 2.44 7.13
C ASN A 33 -1.24 1.75 5.78
N TYR A 34 -0.18 1.91 4.98
CA TYR A 34 -0.04 1.26 3.68
C TYR A 34 1.26 0.48 3.63
N LEU A 35 1.20 -0.64 2.92
CA LEU A 35 2.38 -1.23 2.31
C LEU A 35 2.60 -0.51 0.98
N PHE A 36 3.85 -0.18 0.67
CA PHE A 36 4.19 0.51 -0.58
C PHE A 36 5.48 -0.05 -1.17
N GLY A 37 5.60 0.04 -2.49
CA GLY A 37 6.77 -0.39 -3.24
C GLY A 37 6.94 0.45 -4.50
N PHE A 38 8.16 0.46 -5.02
CA PHE A 38 8.54 1.15 -6.24
C PHE A 38 8.70 0.15 -7.39
N GLY A 39 8.45 0.63 -8.60
CA GLY A 39 8.77 -0.05 -9.85
C GLY A 39 9.24 0.97 -10.87
N ASP A 40 9.78 0.48 -11.99
CA ASP A 40 10.34 1.30 -13.06
C ASP A 40 11.31 2.39 -12.55
N HIS A 41 12.30 1.99 -11.75
CA HIS A 41 13.29 2.91 -11.16
C HIS A 41 12.70 4.06 -10.34
N GLY A 42 11.50 3.88 -9.79
CA GLY A 42 10.77 4.90 -9.03
C GLY A 42 9.73 5.68 -9.82
N GLY A 43 9.59 5.42 -11.13
CA GLY A 43 8.55 6.01 -11.99
C GLY A 43 7.13 5.56 -11.62
N LEU A 44 6.99 4.39 -10.98
CA LEU A 44 5.72 3.86 -10.50
C LEU A 44 5.78 3.60 -8.99
N ILE A 45 4.80 4.13 -8.27
CA ILE A 45 4.59 3.85 -6.84
C ILE A 45 3.27 3.09 -6.70
N VAL A 46 3.31 1.96 -6.01
CA VAL A 46 2.12 1.19 -5.66
C VAL A 46 1.96 1.19 -4.14
N ALA A 47 0.73 1.41 -3.67
CA ALA A 47 0.38 1.37 -2.26
C ALA A 47 -0.92 0.59 -2.02
N VAL A 48 -0.95 -0.23 -0.96
CA VAL A 48 -2.13 -1.01 -0.58
C VAL A 48 -2.32 -0.96 0.93
N LYS A 49 -3.58 -0.86 1.40
CA LYS A 49 -3.88 -0.79 2.83
C LYS A 49 -3.33 -2.03 3.55
N PHE A 50 -2.58 -1.80 4.63
CA PHE A 50 -2.05 -2.89 5.42
C PHE A 50 -3.08 -3.38 6.44
N TYR A 51 -3.55 -4.62 6.28
CA TYR A 51 -4.64 -5.16 7.09
C TYR A 51 -4.34 -5.18 8.60
N LYS A 52 -3.07 -5.32 9.01
CA LYS A 52 -2.70 -5.35 10.43
C LYS A 52 -3.17 -4.11 11.22
N PHE A 53 -3.35 -2.98 10.52
CA PHE A 53 -3.77 -1.70 11.11
C PHE A 53 -4.98 -1.09 10.39
N GLY A 54 -5.76 -1.90 9.65
CA GLY A 54 -6.88 -1.41 8.87
C GLY A 54 -7.81 -2.53 8.42
N ASP A 55 -8.74 -2.19 7.53
CA ASP A 55 -9.72 -3.15 7.01
C ASP A 55 -9.22 -3.94 5.80
N ALA A 56 -9.90 -5.04 5.51
CA ALA A 56 -9.71 -5.77 4.26
C ALA A 56 -10.03 -4.87 3.04
N THR A 57 -9.26 -5.03 1.96
CA THR A 57 -9.37 -4.22 0.75
C THR A 57 -9.36 -5.10 -0.49
N ASP A 58 -10.06 -4.65 -1.53
CA ASP A 58 -10.08 -5.24 -2.87
C ASP A 58 -9.32 -4.36 -3.88
N SER A 59 -8.76 -3.25 -3.41
CA SER A 59 -8.20 -2.19 -4.22
C SER A 59 -6.83 -1.74 -3.72
N LEU A 60 -5.98 -1.37 -4.67
CA LEU A 60 -4.69 -0.70 -4.46
C LEU A 60 -4.73 0.71 -5.03
N LEU A 61 -3.77 1.53 -4.61
CA LEU A 61 -3.50 2.85 -5.16
C LEU A 61 -2.19 2.79 -5.94
N TYR A 62 -2.11 3.54 -7.03
CA TYR A 62 -0.86 3.75 -7.75
C TYR A 62 -0.68 5.20 -8.19
N SER A 63 0.57 5.62 -8.31
CA SER A 63 0.98 6.96 -8.75
C SER A 63 2.12 6.84 -9.76
N ILE A 64 2.08 7.68 -10.79
CA ILE A 64 3.12 7.82 -11.82
C ILE A 64 3.75 9.23 -11.86
N ASN A 65 3.49 10.03 -10.83
CA ASN A 65 4.04 11.38 -10.65
C ASN A 65 4.49 11.58 -9.20
N GLU A 66 5.33 10.67 -8.71
CA GLU A 66 5.99 10.76 -7.40
C GLU A 66 5.04 10.92 -6.20
N GLY A 67 3.78 10.52 -6.32
CA GLY A 67 2.78 10.56 -5.25
C GLY A 67 1.90 11.82 -5.27
N ASP A 68 2.02 12.68 -6.28
CA ASP A 68 1.19 13.89 -6.38
C ASP A 68 -0.27 13.57 -6.68
N THR A 69 -0.52 12.56 -7.53
CA THR A 69 -1.87 12.07 -7.82
C THR A 69 -1.93 10.56 -7.72
N TRP A 70 -3.03 10.05 -7.19
CA TRP A 70 -3.23 8.62 -6.97
C TRP A 70 -4.45 8.12 -7.73
N ASN A 71 -4.25 7.01 -8.44
CA ASN A 71 -5.29 6.26 -9.12
C ASN A 71 -5.64 5.03 -8.30
N LYS A 72 -6.92 4.66 -8.26
CA LYS A 72 -7.39 3.46 -7.57
C LYS A 72 -7.63 2.35 -8.57
N TYR A 73 -7.05 1.18 -8.30
CA TYR A 73 -7.24 -0.02 -9.11
C TYR A 73 -7.83 -1.15 -8.25
N LYS A 74 -8.92 -1.74 -8.72
CA LYS A 74 -9.54 -2.91 -8.08
C LYS A 74 -8.83 -4.17 -8.58
N PHE A 75 -8.07 -4.82 -7.71
CA PHE A 75 -7.23 -5.97 -8.06
C PHE A 75 -7.91 -7.32 -7.80
N PHE A 76 -8.99 -7.34 -7.01
CA PHE A 76 -9.74 -8.56 -6.69
C PHE A 76 -11.23 -8.27 -6.55
N ASN A 77 -12.09 -9.27 -6.70
CA ASN A 77 -13.54 -9.07 -6.63
C ASN A 77 -14.05 -8.89 -5.19
N GLU A 78 -13.41 -9.58 -4.25
CA GLU A 78 -13.75 -9.57 -2.82
C GLU A 78 -12.70 -8.81 -2.01
N LYS A 79 -13.06 -8.40 -0.79
CA LYS A 79 -12.09 -7.77 0.12
C LYS A 79 -11.12 -8.79 0.67
N VAL A 80 -9.82 -8.51 0.59
CA VAL A 80 -8.74 -9.37 1.07
C VAL A 80 -8.02 -8.71 2.24
N ARG A 81 -7.64 -9.51 3.24
CA ARG A 81 -6.72 -9.12 4.31
C ARG A 81 -5.31 -9.13 3.76
N VAL A 82 -4.85 -7.99 3.24
CA VAL A 82 -3.52 -7.87 2.64
C VAL A 82 -2.45 -7.92 3.73
N LEU A 83 -1.55 -8.90 3.60
CA LEU A 83 -0.44 -9.16 4.52
C LEU A 83 0.90 -8.70 3.94
N GLY A 84 1.01 -8.61 2.62
CA GLY A 84 2.23 -8.12 1.99
C GLY A 84 2.03 -7.63 0.57
N LEU A 85 3.01 -6.81 0.16
CA LEU A 85 3.21 -6.26 -1.17
C LEU A 85 4.70 -6.40 -1.47
N MET A 86 5.04 -7.01 -2.59
CA MET A 86 6.44 -7.18 -3.02
C MET A 86 6.57 -6.97 -4.53
N THR A 87 7.76 -6.61 -4.96
CA THR A 87 8.16 -6.42 -6.35
C THR A 87 9.41 -7.26 -6.63
N GLU A 88 9.76 -7.43 -7.89
CA GLU A 88 11.01 -8.08 -8.28
C GLU A 88 12.24 -7.30 -7.76
N SER A 89 13.29 -8.04 -7.43
CA SER A 89 14.58 -7.44 -7.05
C SER A 89 15.10 -6.52 -8.17
N GLY A 90 15.62 -5.37 -7.77
CA GLY A 90 16.10 -4.33 -8.69
C GLY A 90 15.05 -3.27 -9.01
N GLU A 91 13.76 -3.49 -8.76
CA GLU A 91 12.69 -2.48 -8.91
C GLU A 91 12.57 -1.89 -10.34
N ASN A 92 13.04 -2.62 -11.35
CA ASN A 92 13.04 -2.18 -12.76
C ASN A 92 11.77 -2.58 -13.50
N THR A 93 10.96 -3.47 -12.93
CA THR A 93 9.72 -3.95 -13.56
C THR A 93 8.49 -3.27 -12.96
N THR A 94 7.36 -3.42 -13.64
CA THR A 94 6.05 -2.94 -13.18
C THR A 94 5.18 -4.08 -12.65
N VAL A 95 5.80 -5.17 -12.17
CA VAL A 95 5.10 -6.37 -11.69
C VAL A 95 5.12 -6.40 -10.17
N PHE A 96 3.94 -6.43 -9.56
CA PHE A 96 3.77 -6.46 -8.11
C PHE A 96 2.96 -7.67 -7.68
N PHE A 97 3.35 -8.27 -6.56
CA PHE A 97 2.65 -9.37 -5.93
C PHE A 97 1.97 -8.88 -4.65
N VAL A 98 0.64 -9.02 -4.60
CA VAL A 98 -0.16 -8.78 -3.40
C VAL A 98 -0.52 -10.14 -2.81
N PHE A 99 -0.23 -10.35 -1.53
CA PHE A 99 -0.58 -11.59 -0.85
C PHE A 99 -1.32 -11.33 0.46
N GLY A 100 -2.25 -12.23 0.77
CA GLY A 100 -3.18 -12.06 1.86
C GLY A 100 -4.14 -13.24 1.99
N SER A 101 -5.21 -13.04 2.76
CA SER A 101 -6.26 -14.05 2.96
C SER A 101 -7.64 -13.43 2.84
N ILE A 102 -8.59 -14.19 2.30
CA ILE A 102 -10.00 -13.79 2.30
C ILE A 102 -10.50 -13.85 3.75
N PRO A 103 -11.18 -12.81 4.27
CA PRO A 103 -11.81 -12.87 5.58
C PRO A 103 -12.77 -14.06 5.65
N LYS A 104 -12.70 -14.85 6.73
CA LYS A 104 -13.70 -15.89 6.96
C LYS A 104 -15.07 -15.24 7.12
N THR A 105 -16.03 -15.64 6.30
CA THR A 105 -17.46 -15.36 6.53
C THR A 105 -17.86 -16.01 7.87
N GLN A 106 -18.72 -15.35 8.66
CA GLN A 106 -19.15 -15.88 9.96
C GLN A 106 -19.87 -17.24 9.87
N ASP A 107 -20.35 -17.60 8.67
CA ASP A 107 -20.75 -18.97 8.35
C ASP A 107 -19.56 -19.71 7.78
N GLY A 108 -18.98 -20.65 8.54
CA GLY A 108 -17.75 -21.41 8.25
C GLY A 108 -17.74 -22.29 6.98
N LYS A 109 -18.27 -21.81 5.85
CA LYS A 109 -18.14 -22.41 4.54
C LYS A 109 -16.92 -21.80 3.85
N THR A 110 -15.83 -22.54 3.85
CA THR A 110 -14.61 -22.22 3.12
C THR A 110 -14.91 -22.17 1.63
N GLY A 111 -14.92 -20.97 1.06
CA GLY A 111 -14.88 -20.75 -0.38
C GLY A 111 -13.49 -21.08 -0.90
N HIS A 112 -13.20 -22.36 -1.16
CA HIS A 112 -12.10 -22.75 -2.02
C HIS A 112 -12.58 -22.60 -3.47
N SER A 113 -12.15 -21.55 -4.15
CA SER A 113 -12.23 -21.46 -5.61
C SER A 113 -10.84 -21.74 -6.18
N TRP A 114 -10.74 -22.81 -6.99
CA TRP A 114 -9.58 -23.10 -7.84
C TRP A 114 -9.48 -22.09 -8.99
#